data_AF-A0AAJ3J9V5-F1
#
_entry.id   AF-A0AAJ3J9V5-F1
#
_cell.length_a   1.000
_cell.length_b   1.000
_cell.length_c   1.000
_cell.angle_alpha   90.00
_cell.angle_beta   90.00
_cell.angle_gamma   90.00
#
_symmetry.space_group_name_H-M   'P 1'
#
loop_
_entity.id
_entity.type
_entity.pdbx_description
1 polymer ?
#
loop_
_entity_poly.entity_id
_entity_poly.type
_entity_poly.pdbx_seq_one_letter_code
_entity_poly.pdbx_strand_id
1 'polypeptide(L)' 'MKGAAILVNAKTLIWSREEEFLQDVLRQVAAVNFRGAIDNDGRPLAIEAISATERAAEAIAGKQG' A
#
# COMPACT_ATOMS: atom_id res chain seq x y z
N MET A 1 -13.86 -14.79 21.94
CA MET A 1 -12.91 -15.90 22.13
C MET A 1 -11.54 -15.34 21.77
N LYS A 2 -10.57 -15.38 22.69
CA LYS A 2 -9.26 -14.72 22.50
C LYS A 2 -8.39 -15.57 21.58
N GLY A 3 -7.80 -14.94 20.56
CA GLY A 3 -6.81 -15.56 19.68
C GLY A 3 -5.64 -16.13 20.49
N ALA A 4 -5.17 -17.29 20.06
CA ALA A 4 -4.17 -18.06 20.76
C ALA A 4 -2.84 -17.99 19.98
N ALA A 5 -1.99 -17.04 20.34
CA ALA A 5 -0.59 -17.09 19.97
C ALA A 5 0.10 -18.23 20.76
N ILE A 6 0.91 -19.04 20.08
CA ILE A 6 1.64 -20.16 20.68
C ILE A 6 3.11 -19.76 20.84
N LEU A 7 3.61 -19.82 22.07
CA LEU A 7 5.04 -19.72 22.36
C LEU A 7 5.68 -21.08 22.10
N VAL A 8 6.55 -21.16 21.09
CA VAL A 8 7.21 -22.43 20.70
C VAL A 8 8.51 -22.63 21.47
N ASN A 9 9.19 -21.56 21.88
CA ASN A 9 10.25 -21.59 22.89
C ASN A 9 10.34 -20.22 23.60
N ALA A 10 11.24 -20.08 24.58
CA ALA A 10 11.42 -18.84 25.35
C ALA A 10 11.80 -17.59 24.52
N LYS A 11 12.02 -17.73 23.20
CA LYS A 11 12.46 -16.69 22.28
C LYS A 11 11.61 -16.58 20.99
N THR A 12 10.69 -17.50 20.73
CA THR A 12 9.97 -17.61 19.46
C THR A 12 8.46 -17.61 19.71
N LEU A 13 7.79 -16.59 19.17
CA LEU A 13 6.34 -16.39 19.18
C LEU A 13 5.80 -16.75 17.78
N ILE A 14 4.88 -17.71 17.72
CA ILE A 14 4.12 -18.01 16.49
C ILE A 14 2.70 -17.54 16.71
N TRP A 15 2.27 -16.56 15.93
CA TRP A 15 0.88 -16.09 15.95
C TRP A 15 -0.04 -17.12 15.30
N SER A 16 -1.30 -17.14 15.73
CA SER A 16 -2.33 -17.81 14.95
C SER A 16 -2.52 -17.11 13.61
N ARG A 17 -3.07 -17.82 12.63
CA ARG A 17 -3.28 -17.25 11.28
C ARG A 17 -4.18 -16.01 11.29
N GLU A 18 -5.15 -15.97 12.19
CA GLU A 18 -6.08 -14.85 12.35
C GLU A 18 -5.39 -13.63 12.97
N GLU A 19 -4.52 -13.85 13.96
CA GLU A 19 -3.72 -12.77 14.56
C GLU A 19 -2.65 -12.25 13.63
N GLU A 20 -2.02 -13.12 12.84
CA GLU A 20 -1.10 -12.72 11.78
C GLU A 20 -1.78 -11.80 10.76
N PHE A 21 -3.01 -12.13 10.35
CA PHE A 21 -3.80 -11.30 9.44
C PHE A 21 -4.17 -9.93 10.02
N LEU A 22 -4.47 -9.88 11.32
CA LEU A 22 -4.73 -8.62 12.02
C LEU A 22 -3.47 -7.76 12.21
N GLN A 23 -2.29 -8.37 12.24
CA GLN A 23 -1.00 -7.69 12.30
C GLN A 23 -0.46 -7.28 10.93
N ASP A 24 -1.01 -7.81 9.83
CA ASP A 24 -0.74 -7.33 8.47
C ASP A 24 -1.45 -5.98 8.24
N VAL A 25 -0.98 -4.98 8.99
CA VAL A 25 -1.48 -3.62 8.99
C VAL A 25 -1.07 -2.98 7.66
N LEU A 26 -2.03 -3.03 6.74
CA LEU A 26 -2.22 -2.20 5.55
C LEU A 26 -1.32 -2.56 4.36
N ARG A 27 -1.84 -3.45 3.51
CA ARG A 27 -1.53 -3.44 2.09
C ARG A 27 -1.91 -2.05 1.55
N GLN A 28 -0.93 -1.17 1.39
CA GLN A 28 -1.16 0.23 1.02
C GLN A 28 -2.12 0.32 -0.17
N VAL A 29 -3.23 1.03 0.03
CA VAL A 29 -4.23 1.25 -1.01
C VAL A 29 -4.14 2.69 -1.49
N ALA A 30 -4.19 2.87 -2.80
CA ALA A 30 -4.27 4.16 -3.44
C ALA A 30 -5.36 4.14 -4.52
N ALA A 31 -6.17 5.19 -4.56
CA ALA A 31 -7.02 5.48 -5.71
C ALA A 31 -6.25 6.43 -6.63
N VAL A 32 -6.14 6.10 -7.92
CA VAL A 32 -5.41 6.92 -8.90
C VAL A 32 -6.30 7.25 -10.08
N ASN A 33 -6.37 8.53 -10.43
CA ASN A 33 -6.98 9.02 -11.66
C ASN A 33 -5.87 9.30 -12.68
N PHE A 34 -5.84 8.50 -13.74
CA PHE A 34 -4.91 8.66 -14.85
C PHE A 34 -5.57 9.41 -16.00
N ARG A 35 -4.86 10.41 -16.51
CA ARG A 35 -5.18 11.08 -17.77
C ARG A 35 -3.98 10.96 -18.69
N GLY A 36 -4.22 10.56 -19.93
CA GLY A 36 -3.14 10.34 -20.90
C GLY A 36 -3.52 10.83 -22.28
N ALA A 37 -2.51 11.17 -23.08
CA ALA A 37 -2.63 11.47 -24.49
C ALA A 37 -1.67 10.57 -25.28
N ILE A 38 -2.13 10.11 -26.43
CA ILE A 38 -1.34 9.33 -27.39
C ILE A 38 -1.35 10.01 -28.75
N ASP A 39 -0.29 9.82 -29.53
CA ASP A 39 -0.26 10.24 -30.92
C ASP A 39 -0.98 9.23 -31.83
N ASN A 40 -1.01 9.53 -33.13
CA ASN A 40 -1.66 8.68 -34.14
C ASN A 40 -0.95 7.33 -34.35
N ASP A 41 0.32 7.23 -33.95
CA ASP A 41 1.10 5.99 -34.00
C ASP A 41 0.97 5.17 -32.69
N GLY A 42 0.13 5.63 -31.76
CA GLY A 42 -0.10 4.99 -30.46
C GLY A 42 1.00 5.24 -29.45
N ARG A 43 1.89 6.21 -29.68
CA ARG A 43 2.98 6.55 -28.76
C ARG A 43 2.48 7.50 -27.67
N PRO A 44 2.96 7.36 -26.42
CA PRO A 44 2.56 8.23 -25.33
C PRO A 44 3.12 9.65 -25.54
N LEU A 45 2.24 10.65 -25.53
CA LEU A 45 2.59 12.07 -25.60
C LEU A 45 2.62 12.73 -24.22
N ALA A 46 1.65 12.38 -23.37
CA ALA A 46 1.53 12.93 -22.03
C ALA A 46 0.85 11.94 -21.08
N ILE A 47 1.20 12.01 -19.80
CA ILE A 47 0.54 11.31 -18.71
C ILE A 47 0.44 12.23 -17.48
N GLU A 48 -0.73 12.23 -16.86
CA GLU A 48 -1.00 12.84 -15.57
C GLU A 48 -1.58 11.75 -14.66
N ALA A 49 -1.11 11.73 -13.41
CA ALA A 49 -1.59 10.82 -12.39
C ALA A 49 -1.92 11.63 -11.13
N ILE A 50 -3.19 11.67 -10.76
CA ILE A 50 -3.65 12.25 -9.50
C ILE A 50 -3.99 11.09 -8.59
N SER A 51 -3.21 10.90 -7.54
CA SER A 51 -3.40 9.80 -6.60
C SER A 51 -3.88 10.31 -5.24
N ALA A 52 -4.63 9.46 -4.55
CA ALA A 52 -5.06 9.61 -3.18
C ALA A 52 -4.74 8.32 -2.44
N THR A 53 -3.76 8.37 -1.55
CA THR A 53 -3.28 7.22 -0.76
C THR A 53 -3.80 7.27 0.69
N GLU A 54 -4.07 6.10 1.28
CA GLU A 54 -4.50 5.97 2.68
C GLU A 54 -3.53 6.59 3.69
N ARG A 55 -2.24 6.71 3.33
CA ARG A 55 -1.17 7.29 4.16
C ARG A 55 -0.60 8.56 3.53
N ALA A 56 -0.03 9.42 4.38
CA ALA A 56 0.58 10.72 4.05
C ALA A 56 1.81 10.70 3.11
N ALA A 57 2.11 9.58 2.43
CA ALA A 57 3.25 9.46 1.54
C ALA A 57 3.21 10.48 0.37
N GLU A 58 2.01 10.81 -0.13
CA GLU A 58 1.82 11.83 -1.18
C GLU A 58 2.06 13.26 -0.67
N ALA A 59 1.77 13.55 0.60
CA ALA A 59 1.98 14.87 1.19
C ALA A 59 3.49 15.25 1.34
N ILE A 60 4.38 14.26 1.25
CA ILE A 60 5.84 14.43 1.34
C ILE A 60 6.46 14.54 -0.07
N ALA A 61 5.88 13.86 -1.08
CA ALA A 61 6.42 13.78 -2.44
C ALA A 61 6.37 15.11 -3.23
N GLY A 62 5.57 16.10 -2.80
CA GLY A 62 5.45 17.42 -3.42
C GLY A 62 6.37 18.52 -2.87
N LYS A 63 7.24 18.22 -1.90
CA LYS A 63 8.20 19.18 -1.31
C LYS A 63 9.61 19.01 -1.87
N GLN A 64 9.75 19.05 -3.18
CA GLN A 64 11.05 19.23 -3.82
C GLN A 64 11.17 20.69 -4.27
N GLY A 65 11.90 21.51 -3.49
CA GLY A 65 12.43 22.82 -3.92
C GLY A 65 11.41 23.94 -4.05
#